data_AF-A0A9P0CCI2-F1
#
_entry.id   AF-A0A9P0CCI2-F1
#
_cell.length_a   1.000
_cell.length_b   1.000
_cell.length_c   1.000
_cell.angle_alpha   90.00
_cell.angle_beta   90.00
_cell.angle_gamma   90.00
#
_symmetry.space_group_name_H-M   'P 1'
#
loop_
_entity.id
_entity.type
_entity.pdbx_description
1 polymer ?
#
loop_
_entity_poly.entity_id
_entity_poly.type
_entity_poly.pdbx_seq_one_letter_code
_entity_poly.pdbx_strand_id
1 'polypeptide(L)'
;MAEYLASIFGTEKDKVNCSFYFKIGACRHGDRCSRIHNKPTFSQTILLQNMYANPQNSAKSADGSHLVSNVSDEEMQEHYDNFFEDVFVECEDKYGEIEEMNVCDNLGDHLVGNVYIKFRREEDAEKAVADLNNRWFGGRPVYAELSPVTDFREACCRQYEMGECTRSGFCNFMHLKPISRELRRFLYSRHRRSNRNRSSRSRSRSHVGSRRSRTPKKSSSHRHGRSGRY
;
A
#
# COMPACT_ATOMS: atom_id res chain seq x y z
N MET A 1 26.79 7.46 -21.95
CA MET A 1 25.64 8.26 -22.42
C MET A 1 24.32 7.78 -21.81
N ALA A 2 24.03 6.47 -21.78
CA ALA A 2 22.85 5.91 -21.13
C ALA A 2 22.77 6.16 -19.61
N GLU A 3 23.89 6.03 -18.88
CA GLU A 3 23.91 6.31 -17.42
C GLU A 3 23.62 7.77 -17.07
N TYR A 4 24.10 8.71 -17.90
CA TYR A 4 23.83 10.13 -17.72
C TYR A 4 22.34 10.45 -17.93
N LEU A 5 21.73 9.88 -18.97
CA LEU A 5 20.29 10.04 -19.24
C LEU A 5 19.42 9.38 -18.15
N ALA A 6 19.82 8.21 -17.65
CA ALA A 6 19.15 7.55 -16.53
C ALA A 6 19.21 8.38 -15.23
N SER A 7 20.29 9.13 -15.00
CA SER A 7 20.42 10.03 -13.85
C SER A 7 19.57 11.30 -13.93
N ILE A 8 19.02 11.59 -15.12
CA ILE A 8 18.20 12.77 -15.39
C ILE A 8 16.72 12.42 -15.35
N PHE A 9 16.33 11.30 -15.98
CA PHE A 9 14.94 10.91 -16.13
C PHE A 9 14.22 10.76 -14.79
N GLY A 10 13.04 11.36 -14.66
CA GLY A 10 12.25 11.33 -13.42
C GLY A 10 12.81 12.20 -12.27
N THR A 11 13.91 12.94 -12.49
CA THR A 11 14.49 13.85 -11.50
C THR A 11 14.19 15.31 -11.84
N GLU A 12 14.48 16.23 -10.92
CA GLU A 12 14.33 17.67 -11.17
C GLU A 12 15.28 18.21 -12.25
N LYS A 13 16.30 17.43 -12.62
CA LYS A 13 17.22 17.75 -13.72
C LYS A 13 16.58 17.54 -15.09
N ASP A 14 15.52 16.72 -15.17
CA ASP A 14 14.70 16.60 -16.37
C ASP A 14 13.87 17.87 -16.54
N LYS A 15 14.24 18.66 -17.55
CA LYS A 15 13.56 19.92 -17.87
C LYS A 15 12.36 19.70 -18.78
N VAL A 16 12.18 18.50 -19.34
CA VAL A 16 11.10 18.16 -20.29
C VAL A 16 9.94 17.51 -19.55
N ASN A 17 10.22 16.48 -18.75
CA ASN A 17 9.19 15.74 -18.02
C ASN A 17 8.96 16.34 -16.63
N CYS A 18 7.71 16.29 -16.18
CA CYS A 18 7.36 16.75 -14.84
C CYS A 18 7.81 15.72 -13.79
N SER A 19 8.85 16.06 -13.04
CA SER A 19 9.35 15.21 -11.94
C SER A 19 8.27 14.89 -10.90
N PHE A 20 7.38 15.83 -10.57
CA PHE A 20 6.30 15.60 -9.60
C PHE A 20 5.26 14.63 -10.12
N TYR A 21 4.81 14.78 -11.37
CA TYR A 21 3.86 13.82 -11.93
C TYR A 21 4.47 12.42 -12.00
N PHE A 22 5.73 12.31 -12.42
CA PHE A 22 6.41 11.02 -12.50
C PHE A 22 6.54 10.33 -11.14
N LYS A 23 6.96 11.05 -10.09
CA LYS A 23 7.18 10.46 -8.76
C LYS A 23 5.93 10.31 -7.92
N ILE A 24 5.00 11.26 -8.02
CA ILE A 24 3.85 11.38 -7.13
C ILE A 24 2.56 10.94 -7.83
N GLY A 25 2.54 10.87 -9.17
CA GLY A 25 1.32 10.60 -9.95
C GLY A 25 0.38 11.79 -10.02
N ALA A 26 0.72 12.92 -9.41
CA ALA A 26 -0.07 14.13 -9.38
C ALA A 26 0.80 15.39 -9.49
N CYS A 27 0.24 16.46 -10.04
CA CYS A 27 0.91 17.74 -10.16
C CYS A 27 -0.06 18.88 -9.83
N ARG A 28 0.39 19.83 -9.00
CA ARG A 28 -0.40 21.03 -8.63
C ARG A 28 -0.87 21.88 -9.81
N HIS A 29 -0.21 21.78 -10.96
CA HIS A 29 -0.58 22.54 -12.16
C HIS A 29 -1.57 21.77 -13.06
N GLY A 30 -1.82 20.48 -12.79
CA GLY A 30 -2.67 19.63 -13.63
C GLY A 30 -2.29 19.70 -15.10
N ASP A 31 -3.28 19.85 -15.98
CA ASP A 31 -3.06 19.97 -17.43
C ASP A 31 -2.42 21.30 -17.87
N ARG A 32 -2.34 22.29 -16.97
CA ARG A 32 -1.65 23.56 -17.23
C ARG A 32 -0.15 23.51 -16.90
N CYS A 33 0.39 22.33 -16.59
CA CYS A 33 1.81 22.18 -16.33
C CYS A 33 2.63 22.50 -17.59
N SER A 34 3.71 23.26 -17.43
CA SER A 34 4.65 23.55 -18.53
C SER A 34 5.54 22.36 -18.90
N ARG A 35 5.56 21.32 -18.07
CA ARG A 35 6.32 20.07 -18.29
C ARG A 35 5.36 18.93 -18.64
N ILE A 36 5.87 17.94 -19.34
CA ILE A 36 5.06 16.83 -19.86
C ILE A 36 4.67 15.86 -18.73
N HIS A 37 3.38 15.48 -18.72
CA HIS A 37 2.83 14.40 -17.87
C HIS A 37 2.63 13.14 -18.72
N ASN A 38 3.57 12.21 -18.63
CA ASN A 38 3.49 10.94 -19.38
C ASN A 38 2.59 9.96 -18.62
N LYS A 39 1.30 9.90 -18.99
CA LYS A 39 0.38 8.90 -18.45
C LYS A 39 0.82 7.51 -18.91
N PRO A 40 1.06 6.55 -18.00
CA PRO A 40 1.48 5.21 -18.40
C PRO A 40 0.32 4.48 -19.09
N THR A 41 0.65 3.68 -20.11
CA THR A 41 -0.31 2.78 -20.76
C THR A 41 -0.45 1.43 -20.03
N PHE A 42 0.52 1.11 -19.18
CA PHE A 42 0.52 -0.03 -18.28
C PHE A 42 1.20 0.39 -16.97
N SER A 43 0.64 -0.03 -15.84
CA SER A 43 1.22 0.21 -14.51
C SER A 43 0.65 -0.79 -13.52
N GLN A 44 1.41 -1.09 -12.47
CA GLN A 44 0.90 -1.83 -11.31
C GLN A 44 0.06 -0.94 -10.40
N THR A 45 0.23 0.38 -10.48
CA THR A 45 -0.38 1.34 -9.57
C THR A 45 -1.49 2.10 -10.25
N ILE A 46 -2.62 2.22 -9.56
CA ILE A 46 -3.73 3.08 -9.96
C ILE A 46 -3.88 4.23 -8.98
N LEU A 47 -4.49 5.31 -9.45
CA LEU A 47 -4.90 6.47 -8.66
C LEU A 47 -6.42 6.62 -8.75
N LEU A 48 -7.08 6.65 -7.60
CA LEU A 48 -8.47 7.08 -7.45
C LEU A 48 -8.47 8.51 -6.91
N GLN A 49 -8.84 9.45 -7.77
CA GLN A 49 -8.73 10.88 -7.47
C GLN A 49 -9.82 11.33 -6.50
N ASN A 50 -9.44 12.06 -5.44
CA ASN A 50 -10.36 12.68 -4.48
C ASN A 50 -11.46 11.72 -3.95
N MET A 51 -11.11 10.45 -3.76
CA MET A 51 -12.07 9.42 -3.34
C MET A 51 -12.33 9.46 -1.83
N TYR A 52 -11.31 9.76 -1.03
CA TYR A 52 -11.46 9.90 0.41
C TYR A 52 -11.87 11.33 0.79
N ALA A 53 -13.09 11.48 1.30
CA ALA A 53 -13.55 12.74 1.88
C ALA A 53 -13.29 12.74 3.40
N ASN A 54 -12.22 13.40 3.84
CA ASN A 54 -11.97 13.55 5.27
C ASN A 54 -13.06 14.48 5.90
N PRO A 55 -13.86 13.99 6.87
CA PRO A 55 -14.88 14.81 7.53
C PRO A 55 -14.36 16.13 8.10
N GLN A 56 -13.11 16.17 8.57
CA GLN A 56 -12.47 17.38 9.09
C GLN A 56 -12.17 18.43 8.02
N ASN A 57 -11.97 18.02 6.77
CA ASN A 57 -11.70 18.92 5.65
C ASN A 57 -13.01 19.47 5.05
N SER A 58 -14.07 18.65 5.04
CA SER A 58 -15.43 19.04 4.63
C SER A 58 -15.96 20.23 5.44
N ALA A 59 -15.64 20.29 6.73
CA ALA A 59 -16.04 21.37 7.63
C ALA A 59 -15.43 22.76 7.31
N LYS A 60 -14.39 22.82 6.47
CA LYS A 60 -13.70 24.08 6.10
C LYS A 60 -14.16 24.66 4.77
N SER A 61 -15.08 23.98 4.06
CA SER A 61 -15.62 24.44 2.78
C SER A 61 -16.97 25.13 2.94
N ALA A 62 -16.95 26.46 2.79
CA ALA A 62 -18.00 27.42 2.43
C ALA A 62 -19.37 27.48 3.16
N ASP A 63 -19.84 26.47 3.89
CA ASP A 63 -21.19 26.51 4.48
C ASP A 63 -21.25 26.38 6.00
N GLY A 64 -20.23 26.90 6.70
CA GLY A 64 -20.30 27.34 8.11
C GLY A 64 -20.94 26.40 9.13
N SER A 65 -21.09 25.11 8.82
CA SER A 65 -21.84 24.18 9.62
C SER A 65 -20.93 23.71 10.74
N HIS A 66 -21.11 24.37 11.88
CA HIS A 66 -20.55 24.06 13.20
C HIS A 66 -20.94 22.65 13.74
N LEU A 67 -21.29 21.69 12.87
CA LEU A 67 -21.77 20.36 13.28
C LEU A 67 -20.67 19.31 13.39
N VAL A 68 -19.47 19.55 12.85
CA VAL A 68 -18.36 18.55 12.88
C VAL A 68 -17.42 18.76 14.08
N SER A 69 -17.62 19.79 14.90
CA SER A 69 -16.81 20.06 16.10
C SER A 69 -16.96 19.04 17.23
N ASN A 70 -17.84 18.03 17.07
CA ASN A 70 -18.16 17.05 18.11
C ASN A 70 -17.73 15.61 17.78
N VAL A 71 -17.09 15.35 16.65
CA VAL A 71 -16.62 13.99 16.33
C VAL A 71 -15.28 13.75 17.03
N SER A 72 -15.22 12.73 17.86
CA SER A 72 -14.01 12.34 18.58
C SER A 72 -12.93 11.80 17.65
N ASP A 73 -11.66 11.85 18.08
CA ASP A 73 -10.54 11.27 17.33
C ASP A 73 -10.73 9.76 17.06
N GLU A 74 -11.41 9.06 17.98
CA GLU A 74 -11.74 7.64 17.87
C GLU A 74 -12.75 7.39 16.73
N GLU A 75 -13.85 8.14 16.70
CA GLU A 75 -14.86 8.03 15.64
C GLU A 75 -14.28 8.41 14.26
N MET A 76 -13.36 9.38 14.20
CA MET A 76 -12.68 9.75 12.97
C MET A 76 -11.73 8.66 12.47
N GLN A 77 -11.04 7.98 13.39
CA GLN A 77 -10.19 6.84 13.05
C GLN A 77 -11.06 5.66 12.57
N GLU A 78 -12.18 5.36 13.24
CA GLU A 78 -13.11 4.31 12.83
C GLU A 78 -13.68 4.59 11.43
N HIS A 79 -14.14 5.81 11.16
CA HIS A 79 -14.62 6.20 9.83
C HIS A 79 -13.53 6.02 8.76
N TYR A 80 -12.27 6.34 9.08
CA TYR A 80 -11.16 6.14 8.16
C TYR A 80 -10.84 4.66 7.93
N ASP A 81 -10.81 3.86 8.99
CA ASP A 81 -10.55 2.42 8.92
C ASP A 81 -11.64 1.71 8.12
N ASN A 82 -12.92 2.04 8.34
CA ASN A 82 -14.03 1.50 7.55
C ASN A 82 -13.91 1.84 6.07
N PHE A 83 -13.62 3.11 5.74
CA PHE A 83 -13.36 3.52 4.36
C PHE A 83 -12.21 2.72 3.74
N PHE A 84 -11.10 2.57 4.46
CA PHE A 84 -9.92 1.87 3.97
C PHE A 84 -10.23 0.38 3.75
N GLU A 85 -10.91 -0.26 4.70
CA GLU A 85 -11.32 -1.66 4.57
C GLU A 85 -12.23 -1.87 3.36
N ASP A 86 -13.28 -1.06 3.21
CA ASP A 86 -14.24 -1.15 2.11
C ASP A 86 -13.54 -1.08 0.75
N VAL A 87 -12.67 -0.08 0.55
CA VAL A 87 -11.95 0.08 -0.72
C VAL A 87 -10.96 -1.05 -0.94
N PHE A 88 -10.23 -1.47 0.11
CA PHE A 88 -9.22 -2.52 0.01
C PHE A 88 -9.85 -3.86 -0.37
N VAL A 89 -10.86 -4.30 0.38
CA VAL A 89 -11.52 -5.59 0.17
C VAL A 89 -12.21 -5.63 -1.18
N GLU A 90 -12.93 -4.56 -1.54
CA GLU A 90 -13.61 -4.46 -2.84
C GLU A 90 -12.64 -4.58 -4.01
N CYS A 91 -11.48 -3.91 -3.92
CA CYS A 91 -10.48 -3.97 -4.98
C CYS A 91 -9.72 -5.31 -5.01
N GLU A 92 -9.40 -5.88 -3.84
CA GLU A 92 -8.70 -7.16 -3.73
C GLU A 92 -9.55 -8.32 -4.26
N ASP A 93 -10.84 -8.35 -3.91
CA ASP A 93 -11.75 -9.43 -4.29
C ASP A 93 -12.14 -9.38 -5.78
N LYS A 94 -12.29 -8.18 -6.36
CA LYS A 94 -12.76 -8.02 -7.75
C LYS A 94 -11.66 -8.00 -8.79
N TYR A 95 -10.52 -7.38 -8.49
CA TYR A 95 -9.50 -7.11 -9.51
C TYR A 95 -8.25 -7.95 -9.32
N GLY A 96 -7.69 -7.99 -8.11
CA GLY A 96 -6.50 -8.80 -7.84
C GLY A 96 -5.76 -8.44 -6.56
N GLU A 97 -4.72 -9.20 -6.28
CA GLU A 97 -3.87 -9.06 -5.08
C GLU A 97 -3.27 -7.64 -4.99
N ILE A 98 -3.56 -6.96 -3.87
CA ILE A 98 -3.01 -5.63 -3.56
C ILE A 98 -1.69 -5.80 -2.81
N GLU A 99 -0.61 -5.21 -3.33
CA GLU A 99 0.67 -5.14 -2.63
C GLU A 99 0.66 -4.03 -1.57
N GLU A 100 0.12 -2.86 -1.91
CA GLU A 100 0.10 -1.69 -1.05
C GLU A 100 -1.06 -0.75 -1.42
N MET A 101 -1.75 -0.21 -0.42
CA MET A 101 -2.76 0.82 -0.60
C MET A 101 -2.50 1.99 0.36
N ASN A 102 -2.57 3.21 -0.17
CA ASN A 102 -2.20 4.44 0.52
C ASN A 102 -3.23 5.55 0.26
N VAL A 103 -3.64 6.27 1.30
CA VAL A 103 -4.61 7.38 1.21
C VAL A 103 -3.94 8.70 1.61
N CYS A 104 -4.10 9.72 0.79
CA CYS A 104 -3.55 11.05 1.02
C CYS A 104 -4.49 11.93 1.86
N ASP A 105 -3.96 12.46 2.96
CA ASP A 105 -4.58 13.47 3.83
C ASP A 105 -4.06 14.89 3.53
N ASN A 106 -3.55 15.10 2.31
CA ASN A 106 -3.13 16.41 1.85
C ASN A 106 -4.32 17.38 1.81
N LEU A 107 -4.04 18.67 1.98
CA LEU A 107 -5.05 19.74 1.82
C LEU A 107 -5.05 20.38 0.43
N GLY A 108 -4.01 20.12 -0.38
CA GLY A 108 -3.88 20.71 -1.72
C GLY A 108 -4.71 19.93 -2.74
N ASP A 109 -5.39 20.64 -3.63
CA ASP A 109 -6.37 20.10 -4.60
C ASP A 109 -5.84 18.94 -5.47
N HIS A 110 -4.54 18.91 -5.73
CA HIS A 110 -3.91 17.87 -6.55
C HIS A 110 -3.65 16.55 -5.81
N LEU A 111 -3.73 16.52 -4.48
CA LEU A 111 -3.44 15.35 -3.65
C LEU A 111 -4.55 15.03 -2.63
N VAL A 112 -5.42 15.98 -2.32
CA VAL A 112 -6.47 15.80 -1.32
C VAL A 112 -7.35 14.59 -1.65
N GLY A 113 -7.46 13.67 -0.69
CA GLY A 113 -8.33 12.50 -0.80
C GLY A 113 -7.90 11.46 -1.84
N ASN A 114 -6.72 11.59 -2.45
CA ASN A 114 -6.23 10.63 -3.43
C ASN A 114 -5.95 9.28 -2.78
N VAL A 115 -6.41 8.21 -3.43
CA VAL A 115 -6.14 6.83 -3.02
C VAL A 115 -5.27 6.18 -4.08
N TYR A 116 -4.11 5.67 -3.66
CA TYR A 116 -3.22 4.91 -4.52
C TYR A 116 -3.31 3.44 -4.17
N ILE A 117 -3.50 2.59 -5.18
CA ILE A 117 -3.57 1.14 -5.01
C ILE A 117 -2.54 0.53 -5.95
N LYS A 118 -1.57 -0.18 -5.38
CA LYS A 118 -0.56 -0.94 -6.12
C LYS A 118 -0.94 -2.41 -6.10
N PHE A 119 -1.28 -2.93 -7.27
CA PHE A 119 -1.55 -4.35 -7.49
C PHE A 119 -0.26 -5.12 -7.74
N ARG A 120 -0.32 -6.44 -7.52
CA ARG A 120 0.76 -7.35 -7.86
C ARG A 120 0.98 -7.47 -9.38
N ARG A 121 -0.07 -7.28 -10.17
CA ARG A 121 -0.05 -7.45 -11.63
C ARG A 121 -0.61 -6.22 -12.32
N GLU A 122 0.00 -5.85 -13.43
CA GLU A 122 -0.42 -4.70 -14.26
C GLU A 122 -1.78 -4.93 -14.90
N GLU A 123 -2.10 -6.17 -15.29
CA GLU A 123 -3.41 -6.53 -15.85
C GLU A 123 -4.57 -6.28 -14.89
N ASP A 124 -4.32 -6.41 -13.58
CA ASP A 124 -5.36 -6.22 -12.55
C ASP A 124 -5.61 -4.73 -12.33
N ALA A 125 -4.57 -3.91 -12.40
CA ALA A 125 -4.68 -2.45 -12.39
C ALA A 125 -5.48 -1.92 -13.59
N GLU A 126 -5.22 -2.43 -14.80
CA GLU A 126 -5.95 -2.04 -16.01
C GLU A 126 -7.44 -2.39 -15.91
N LYS A 127 -7.77 -3.61 -15.45
CA LYS A 127 -9.16 -4.02 -15.20
C LYS A 127 -9.83 -3.14 -14.15
N ALA A 128 -9.12 -2.82 -13.07
CA ALA A 128 -9.63 -1.96 -12.00
C ALA A 128 -9.99 -0.57 -12.53
N VAL A 129 -9.11 0.06 -13.33
CA VAL A 129 -9.39 1.38 -13.93
C VAL A 129 -10.60 1.33 -14.85
N ALA A 130 -10.72 0.29 -15.69
CA ALA A 130 -11.82 0.15 -16.62
C ALA A 130 -13.18 0.00 -15.91
N ASP A 131 -13.25 -0.78 -14.83
CA ASP A 131 -14.50 -0.98 -14.09
C ASP A 131 -14.81 0.21 -13.15
N LEU A 132 -13.83 0.68 -12.36
CA LEU A 132 -14.05 1.71 -11.33
C LEU A 132 -14.55 3.03 -11.91
N ASN A 133 -14.14 3.42 -13.12
CA ASN A 133 -14.65 4.64 -13.77
C ASN A 133 -16.16 4.59 -14.08
N ASN A 134 -16.78 3.42 -14.05
CA ASN A 134 -18.22 3.25 -14.25
C ASN A 134 -18.99 3.10 -12.92
N ARG A 135 -18.33 3.36 -11.79
CA ARG A 135 -18.86 3.10 -10.45
C ARG A 135 -18.98 4.38 -9.62
N TRP A 136 -19.75 4.24 -8.55
CA TRP A 136 -20.06 5.32 -7.61
C TRP A 136 -19.64 4.91 -6.21
N PHE A 137 -19.14 5.87 -5.44
CA PHE A 137 -18.77 5.71 -4.04
C PHE A 137 -19.26 6.92 -3.24
N GLY A 138 -20.00 6.69 -2.15
CA GLY A 138 -20.54 7.78 -1.32
C GLY A 138 -21.39 8.80 -2.10
N GLY A 139 -22.12 8.36 -3.14
CA GLY A 139 -22.94 9.24 -3.99
C GLY A 139 -22.16 10.09 -4.99
N ARG A 140 -20.86 9.86 -5.16
CA ARG A 140 -20.00 10.53 -6.15
C ARG A 140 -19.46 9.53 -7.18
N PRO A 141 -19.28 9.92 -8.45
CA PRO A 141 -18.61 9.08 -9.42
C PRO A 141 -17.14 8.89 -9.03
N VAL A 142 -16.60 7.69 -9.26
CA VAL A 142 -15.19 7.37 -9.03
C VAL A 142 -14.38 7.73 -10.27
N TYR A 143 -13.27 8.44 -10.07
CA TYR A 143 -12.32 8.77 -11.13
C TYR A 143 -11.04 7.97 -10.93
N ALA A 144 -10.81 6.98 -11.80
CA ALA A 144 -9.67 6.09 -11.74
C ALA A 144 -8.73 6.29 -12.94
N GLU A 145 -7.43 6.31 -12.71
CA GLU A 145 -6.43 6.30 -13.79
C GLU A 145 -5.20 5.46 -13.41
N LEU A 146 -4.44 5.02 -14.42
CA LEU A 146 -3.13 4.41 -14.20
C LEU A 146 -2.16 5.48 -13.70
N SER A 147 -1.41 5.15 -12.65
CA SER A 147 -0.45 6.03 -12.00
C SER A 147 0.99 5.62 -12.31
N PRO A 148 1.90 6.56 -12.61
CA PRO A 148 3.33 6.25 -12.84
C PRO A 148 4.09 5.90 -11.55
N VAL A 149 3.46 6.03 -10.37
CA VAL A 149 4.12 5.84 -9.08
C VAL A 149 4.50 4.38 -8.88
N THR A 150 5.80 4.12 -8.68
CA THR A 150 6.34 2.77 -8.46
C THR A 150 6.84 2.55 -7.03
N ASP A 151 7.39 3.60 -6.39
CA ASP A 151 7.89 3.60 -5.02
C ASP A 151 7.27 4.74 -4.20
N PHE A 152 6.39 4.39 -3.26
CA PHE A 152 5.76 5.35 -2.37
C PHE A 152 6.75 6.04 -1.43
N ARG A 153 7.89 5.43 -1.10
CA ARG A 153 8.87 6.03 -0.18
C ARG A 153 9.49 7.30 -0.73
N GLU A 154 9.62 7.39 -2.06
CA GLU A 154 10.08 8.62 -2.72
C GLU A 154 8.97 9.66 -2.87
N ALA A 155 7.71 9.21 -2.86
CA ALA A 155 6.55 10.07 -3.01
C ALA A 155 6.05 10.69 -1.68
N CYS A 156 6.32 10.02 -0.56
CA CYS A 156 5.91 10.45 0.77
C CYS A 156 6.69 11.67 1.29
N CYS A 157 5.96 12.55 1.99
CA CYS A 157 6.57 13.66 2.69
C CYS A 157 7.24 13.18 3.98
N ARG A 158 8.58 13.13 4.00
CA ARG A 158 9.34 12.75 5.21
C ARG A 158 9.06 13.65 6.41
N GLN A 159 8.84 14.94 6.19
CA GLN A 159 8.52 15.87 7.28
C GLN A 159 7.13 15.57 7.88
N TYR A 160 6.17 15.14 7.07
CA TYR A 160 4.85 14.77 7.56
C TYR A 160 4.88 13.47 8.34
N GLU A 161 5.68 12.49 7.89
CA GLU A 161 5.93 11.24 8.63
C GLU A 161 6.47 11.50 10.05
N MET A 162 7.24 12.58 10.23
CA MET A 162 7.76 13.03 11.54
C MET A 162 6.83 13.99 12.29
N GLY A 163 5.69 14.39 11.70
CA GLY A 163 4.74 15.35 12.30
C GLY A 163 5.15 16.82 12.19
N GLU A 164 6.11 17.16 11.34
CA GLU A 164 6.75 18.48 11.27
C GLU A 164 6.47 19.23 9.95
N CYS A 165 5.64 18.68 9.06
CA CYS A 165 5.35 19.34 7.78
C CYS A 165 4.49 20.59 7.97
N THR A 166 5.09 21.76 7.80
CA THR A 166 4.42 23.07 7.92
C THR A 166 3.88 23.61 6.59
N ARG A 167 4.00 22.85 5.50
CA ARG A 167 3.62 23.31 4.14
C ARG A 167 2.11 23.28 3.89
N SER A 168 1.32 22.59 4.73
CA SER A 168 -0.14 22.48 4.60
C SER A 168 -0.56 22.15 3.15
N GLY A 169 -1.48 22.92 2.54
CA GLY A 169 -1.96 22.71 1.17
C GLY A 169 -0.93 22.95 0.07
N PHE A 170 0.26 23.47 0.39
CA PHE A 170 1.34 23.70 -0.57
C PHE A 170 2.36 22.56 -0.63
N CYS A 171 2.18 21.50 0.17
CA CYS A 171 3.04 20.33 0.06
C CYS A 171 2.71 19.53 -1.21
N ASN A 172 3.73 19.23 -2.01
CA ASN A 172 3.61 18.44 -3.25
C ASN A 172 3.98 16.95 -3.04
N PHE A 173 4.18 16.53 -1.79
CA PHE A 173 4.49 15.14 -1.43
C PHE A 173 3.31 14.53 -0.67
N MET A 174 3.15 13.22 -0.76
CA MET A 174 2.03 12.51 -0.16
C MET A 174 2.09 12.60 1.38
N HIS A 175 1.01 13.07 1.98
CA HIS A 175 0.76 13.01 3.41
C HIS A 175 -0.11 11.79 3.66
N LEU A 176 0.48 10.66 4.04
CA LEU A 176 -0.27 9.41 4.16
C LEU A 176 -1.00 9.33 5.49
N LYS A 177 -2.31 9.06 5.44
CA LYS A 177 -3.11 8.81 6.65
C LYS A 177 -2.86 7.38 7.17
N PRO A 178 -2.35 7.20 8.40
CA PRO A 178 -2.08 5.86 8.92
C PRO A 178 -3.38 5.14 9.29
N ILE A 179 -3.50 3.87 8.88
CA ILE A 179 -4.57 2.97 9.36
C ILE A 179 -4.27 2.47 10.78
N SER A 180 -5.31 2.02 11.50
CA SER A 180 -5.07 1.42 12.81
C SER A 180 -4.19 0.17 12.72
N ARG A 181 -3.48 -0.10 13.83
CA ARG A 181 -2.61 -1.28 13.94
C ARG A 181 -3.38 -2.59 13.83
N GLU A 182 -4.67 -2.58 14.15
CA GLU A 182 -5.54 -3.75 14.11
C GLU A 182 -5.97 -4.04 12.68
N LEU A 183 -6.46 -3.02 11.97
CA LEU A 183 -6.82 -3.14 10.55
C LEU A 183 -5.61 -3.54 9.70
N ARG A 184 -4.44 -2.93 9.93
CA ARG A 184 -3.20 -3.31 9.24
C ARG A 184 -2.85 -4.79 9.43
N ARG A 185 -3.06 -5.32 10.64
CA ARG A 185 -2.84 -6.74 10.94
C ARG A 185 -3.89 -7.60 10.24
N PHE A 186 -5.15 -7.20 10.25
CA PHE A 186 -6.23 -7.94 9.62
C PHE A 186 -6.04 -8.11 8.10
N LEU A 187 -5.88 -7.00 7.37
CA LEU A 187 -5.78 -7.00 5.91
C LEU A 187 -4.53 -7.72 5.41
N TYR A 188 -3.35 -7.33 5.89
CA TYR A 188 -2.09 -7.87 5.37
C TYR A 188 -1.66 -9.21 5.99
N SER A 189 -2.29 -9.69 7.07
CA SER A 189 -2.02 -11.04 7.61
C SER A 189 -2.85 -12.14 6.93
N ARG A 190 -3.98 -11.81 6.28
CA ARG A 190 -4.72 -12.77 5.43
C ARG A 190 -3.81 -13.37 4.36
N HIS A 191 -2.96 -12.53 3.77
CA HIS A 191 -1.96 -12.91 2.77
C HIS A 191 -0.95 -13.97 3.27
N ARG A 192 -0.55 -13.94 4.55
CA ARG A 192 0.36 -14.94 5.13
C ARG A 192 -0.28 -16.31 5.36
N ARG A 193 -1.61 -16.37 5.60
CA ARG A 193 -2.31 -17.64 5.84
C ARG A 193 -2.58 -18.41 4.55
N SER A 194 -2.93 -17.71 3.46
CA SER A 194 -3.11 -18.32 2.13
C SER A 194 -1.80 -18.97 1.62
N ASN A 195 -0.67 -18.29 1.79
CA ASN A 195 0.62 -18.78 1.29
C ASN A 195 1.18 -19.99 2.08
N ARG A 196 0.87 -20.11 3.39
CA ARG A 196 1.19 -21.30 4.19
C ARG A 196 0.44 -22.56 3.74
N ASN A 197 -0.80 -22.41 3.25
CA ASN A 197 -1.59 -23.53 2.72
C ASN A 197 -1.14 -24.00 1.32
N ARG A 198 -0.43 -23.16 0.56
CA ARG A 198 0.19 -23.56 -0.72
C ARG A 198 1.53 -24.27 -0.51
N SER A 199 2.33 -23.87 0.49
CA SER A 199 3.60 -24.51 0.81
C SER A 199 3.47 -25.90 1.45
N SER A 200 2.37 -26.17 2.17
CA SER A 200 2.14 -27.48 2.81
C SER A 200 1.69 -28.58 1.82
N ARG A 201 1.17 -28.21 0.63
CA ARG A 201 0.74 -29.17 -0.39
C ARG A 201 1.85 -29.68 -1.32
N SER A 202 3.05 -29.07 -1.30
CA SER A 202 4.17 -29.50 -2.14
C SER A 202 5.20 -30.40 -1.42
N ARG A 203 4.99 -30.74 -0.13
CA ARG A 203 5.93 -31.58 0.65
C ARG A 203 5.48 -33.02 0.89
N SER A 204 4.39 -33.48 0.29
CA SER A 204 3.83 -34.82 0.57
C SER A 204 3.78 -35.74 -0.65
N ARG A 205 4.90 -35.93 -1.35
CA ARG A 205 5.13 -37.12 -2.22
C ARG A 205 6.60 -37.52 -2.29
N SER A 206 7.09 -38.19 -1.25
CA SER A 206 8.14 -39.22 -1.36
C SER A 206 8.33 -39.94 -0.03
N HIS A 207 7.37 -40.79 0.33
CA HIS A 207 7.58 -41.81 1.36
C HIS A 207 7.50 -43.18 0.68
N VAL A 208 8.65 -43.64 0.16
CA VAL A 208 8.86 -45.06 -0.16
C VAL A 208 9.78 -45.60 0.92
N GLY A 209 9.23 -46.53 1.69
CA GLY A 209 9.82 -46.99 2.94
C GLY A 209 11.05 -47.88 2.78
N SER A 210 11.79 -47.99 3.88
CA SER A 210 12.58 -49.18 4.19
C SER A 210 12.57 -49.37 5.70
N ARG A 211 11.86 -50.42 6.13
CA ARG A 211 11.85 -50.95 7.49
C ARG A 211 13.21 -51.61 7.75
N ARG A 212 13.90 -51.22 8.83
CA ARG A 212 14.84 -52.12 9.52
C ARG A 212 14.63 -52.07 11.02
N SER A 213 14.07 -53.18 11.49
CA SER A 213 13.91 -53.63 12.86
C SER A 213 15.23 -53.65 13.63
N ARG A 214 15.24 -53.08 14.84
CA ARG A 214 16.27 -53.34 15.85
C ARG A 214 15.60 -53.85 17.13
N THR A 215 15.76 -55.14 17.37
CA THR A 215 15.42 -55.85 18.60
C THR A 215 16.26 -55.35 19.79
N PRO A 216 15.70 -55.28 21.01
CA PRO A 216 16.46 -54.98 22.22
C PRO A 216 17.06 -56.26 22.83
N LYS A 217 18.35 -56.26 23.17
CA LYS A 217 18.97 -57.30 24.02
C LYS A 217 19.43 -56.70 25.34
N LYS A 218 18.89 -57.26 26.43
CA LYS A 218 19.38 -57.18 27.82
C LYS A 218 20.50 -58.20 28.03
N SER A 219 21.55 -57.81 28.77
CA SER A 219 22.41 -58.67 29.62
C SER A 219 23.44 -57.78 30.33
N SER A 220 23.26 -57.48 31.63
CA SER A 220 23.87 -58.16 32.80
C SER A 220 25.30 -57.70 33.15
N SER A 221 25.38 -56.97 34.26
CA SER A 221 26.39 -56.99 35.34
C SER A 221 27.84 -57.43 35.05
N HIS A 222 28.84 -56.63 35.49
CA HIS A 222 29.94 -57.06 36.39
C HIS A 222 30.70 -55.86 37.00
N ARG A 223 31.16 -56.06 38.24
CA ARG A 223 31.85 -55.14 39.17
C ARG A 223 33.37 -55.06 38.94
N HIS A 224 34.00 -54.14 39.71
CA HIS A 224 35.43 -53.89 39.99
C HIS A 224 36.15 -52.98 38.97
N GLY A 225 37.01 -52.02 39.31
CA GLY A 225 37.65 -51.57 40.56
C GLY A 225 38.52 -50.33 40.20
N ARG A 226 38.48 -49.25 41.01
CA ARG A 226 39.59 -48.68 41.81
C ARG A 226 40.77 -48.01 41.05
N SER A 227 41.05 -46.76 41.45
CA SER A 227 42.33 -46.02 41.55
C SER A 227 42.98 -45.26 40.37
N GLY A 228 43.47 -44.04 40.71
CA GLY A 228 44.50 -43.22 40.03
C GLY A 228 43.95 -41.97 39.32
N ARG A 229 43.92 -40.75 39.89
CA ARG A 229 45.04 -39.78 40.08
C ARG A 229 46.09 -39.83 38.98
N TYR A 230 46.10 -38.82 38.11
CA TYR A 230 47.07 -37.70 38.10
C TYR A 230 46.36 -36.44 37.61
#